data_AF-A0ABD6BID5-F1
#
_entry.id   AF-A0ABD6BID5-F1
#
_cell.length_a   1.000
_cell.length_b   1.000
_cell.length_c   1.000
_cell.angle_alpha   90.00
_cell.angle_beta   90.00
_cell.angle_gamma   90.00
#
_symmetry.space_group_name_H-M   'P 1'
#
loop_
_entity.id
_entity.type
_entity.pdbx_description
1 polymer ?
#
loop_
_entity_poly.entity_id
_entity_poly.type
_entity_poly.pdbx_seq_one_letter_code
_entity_poly.pdbx_strand_id
1 'polypeptide(L)'
;MSNRENENESRWDSVFDRRSYLKSVAGVGAAVAMSSGVTAQTDTDYEEVVVDSNDSVTYRVGDGETLENLLIDISAQNAKFYIRANGRDWTVRNIGIKGTWDDDKKEEPFIVSVSSDGTGVVENFYWADGTAPFDRQRTYGGAATGCYVANAHSGTLIMENLNLQGFSDNGVYGSSPGDLPSHSSGGGGGGEVIIKNSYAANCAPAGFRLGSDGSRLENCVVTNCTRNYWGFYHDTKVVDCDLSNSSQHGDIAVSDSYWDHAATVTAENAYFETTAKHGTNGRVIGTSAERTPRTRPDQVEGVPLTPEEAASGSSSAQPSSPPTSDEDDETDAADEHLLAFVTDPDAQYASYELTAKEAAEFATAPYNSPSGSQIESGSSNDTIEEKDGVYHVSGVTGGGYGDAYRVQGPVTSINIDQPDVMWVELDGEKHSPEEIIDKTASNDDGEQDTGSDSPSNAIVIDGTETDGSSSYRFVVSGSVEKASYQDASIDDSDSIDGTAVEGTVDGWKDAYWFSGDVTDFWLNGDALVDVEYDAR
;
A
#
# COMPACT_ATOMS: atom_id res chain seq x y z
N MET A 1 18.47 -41.45 -53.18
CA MET A 1 17.82 -40.43 -54.03
C MET A 1 17.82 -39.15 -53.22
N SER A 2 18.77 -38.25 -53.49
CA SER A 2 18.52 -36.88 -54.03
C SER A 2 17.75 -36.01 -53.03
N ASN A 3 18.21 -34.87 -52.51
CA ASN A 3 19.17 -33.89 -53.02
C ASN A 3 19.48 -32.85 -51.92
N ARG A 4 20.73 -32.32 -51.94
CA ARG A 4 21.17 -30.90 -51.77
C ARG A 4 20.88 -30.14 -50.45
N GLU A 5 21.91 -29.76 -49.68
CA GLU A 5 22.78 -28.55 -49.86
C GLU A 5 21.93 -27.26 -49.64
N ASN A 6 22.20 -26.36 -48.68
CA ASN A 6 23.42 -25.55 -48.56
C ASN A 6 23.35 -24.63 -47.34
N GLU A 7 24.55 -24.26 -46.90
CA GLU A 7 24.90 -23.17 -45.98
C GLU A 7 24.52 -21.78 -46.53
N ASN A 8 24.32 -20.80 -45.62
CA ASN A 8 24.69 -19.38 -45.78
C ASN A 8 24.42 -18.66 -44.45
N GLU A 9 25.45 -18.32 -43.67
CA GLU A 9 26.22 -17.06 -43.70
C GLU A 9 25.42 -15.77 -43.42
N SER A 10 25.73 -15.19 -42.25
CA SER A 10 25.75 -13.79 -41.84
C SER A 10 24.70 -12.80 -42.36
N ARG A 11 24.06 -12.07 -41.43
CA ARG A 11 24.00 -10.60 -41.52
C ARG A 11 23.66 -9.93 -40.18
N TRP A 12 24.63 -9.18 -39.68
CA TRP A 12 24.39 -8.06 -38.76
C TRP A 12 23.66 -6.97 -39.55
N ASP A 13 22.52 -6.51 -39.05
CA ASP A 13 22.05 -5.15 -39.31
C ASP A 13 21.25 -4.68 -38.10
N SER A 14 21.69 -3.55 -37.57
CA SER A 14 21.20 -2.84 -36.40
C SER A 14 19.80 -2.28 -36.61
N VAL A 15 18.94 -2.40 -35.60
CA VAL A 15 18.00 -1.34 -35.23
C VAL A 15 17.99 -1.25 -33.71
N PHE A 16 18.92 -0.46 -33.18
CA PHE A 16 18.72 0.20 -31.89
C PHE A 16 17.74 1.34 -32.14
N ASP A 17 16.54 1.26 -31.60
CA ASP A 17 15.90 2.40 -30.93
C ASP A 17 14.63 1.92 -30.23
N ARG A 18 14.71 1.83 -28.91
CA ARG A 18 13.74 2.29 -27.90
C ARG A 18 14.38 2.01 -26.54
N ARG A 19 14.38 3.04 -25.69
CA ARG A 19 15.29 3.25 -24.57
C ARG A 19 14.93 2.35 -23.38
N SER A 20 15.68 1.29 -23.13
CA SER A 20 15.91 0.82 -21.75
C SER A 20 16.99 1.70 -21.13
N TYR A 21 16.74 2.22 -19.92
CA TYR A 21 17.75 2.85 -19.07
C TYR A 21 18.76 1.79 -18.55
N LEU A 22 19.56 1.20 -19.45
CA LEU A 22 20.73 0.41 -19.07
C LEU A 22 21.90 1.36 -18.79
N LYS A 23 22.04 1.82 -17.54
CA LYS A 23 23.32 2.36 -17.05
C LYS A 23 24.32 1.20 -16.91
N SER A 24 24.98 0.90 -18.02
CA SER A 24 26.34 0.34 -18.13
C SER A 24 27.01 -0.19 -16.84
N VAL A 25 26.88 -1.49 -16.58
CA VAL A 25 28.00 -2.39 -16.25
C VAL A 25 27.77 -3.67 -17.06
N ALA A 26 28.83 -4.19 -17.67
CA ALA A 26 28.78 -5.21 -18.71
C ALA A 26 28.32 -6.60 -18.19
N GLY A 27 27.28 -7.18 -18.80
CA GLY A 27 26.87 -8.58 -18.59
C GLY A 27 25.70 -8.94 -19.51
N VAL A 28 25.77 -10.07 -20.21
CA VAL A 28 24.85 -10.48 -21.27
C VAL A 28 23.87 -11.53 -20.73
N GLY A 29 22.56 -11.42 -21.03
CA GLY A 29 21.70 -12.62 -21.06
C GLY A 29 20.19 -12.49 -20.78
N ALA A 30 19.44 -11.59 -21.44
CA ALA A 30 17.97 -11.72 -21.49
C ALA A 30 17.57 -12.58 -22.69
N ALA A 31 17.03 -13.78 -22.45
CA ALA A 31 16.37 -14.59 -23.47
C ALA A 31 14.85 -14.42 -23.33
N VAL A 32 14.27 -13.55 -24.14
CA VAL A 32 12.81 -13.36 -24.23
C VAL A 32 12.23 -14.39 -25.20
N ALA A 33 11.36 -15.27 -24.71
CA ALA A 33 10.45 -16.03 -25.57
C ALA A 33 9.32 -15.08 -25.98
N MET A 34 9.16 -14.80 -27.26
CA MET A 34 8.15 -13.85 -27.75
C MET A 34 6.76 -14.51 -27.82
N SER A 35 5.83 -14.08 -26.96
CA SER A 35 4.41 -13.98 -27.32
C SER A 35 4.16 -12.57 -27.87
N SER A 36 3.33 -12.46 -28.91
CA SER A 36 3.11 -11.21 -29.64
C SER A 36 1.99 -10.43 -28.97
N GLY A 37 2.34 -9.39 -28.21
CA GLY A 37 1.43 -8.36 -27.73
C GLY A 37 2.15 -7.01 -27.77
N VAL A 38 1.71 -6.11 -28.64
CA VAL A 38 2.22 -4.72 -28.64
C VAL A 38 1.52 -4.00 -27.50
N THR A 39 2.21 -3.72 -26.40
CA THR A 39 1.73 -2.79 -25.37
C THR A 39 2.12 -1.35 -25.70
N ALA A 40 1.19 -0.44 -25.43
CA ALA A 40 1.34 0.99 -25.63
C ALA A 40 2.40 1.56 -24.68
N GLN A 41 3.13 2.57 -25.14
CA GLN A 41 4.13 3.28 -24.35
C GLN A 41 3.41 4.19 -23.34
N THR A 42 3.39 3.82 -22.07
CA THR A 42 2.95 4.68 -20.96
C THR A 42 4.11 5.58 -20.51
N ASP A 43 3.80 6.81 -20.12
CA ASP A 43 4.75 7.80 -19.58
C ASP A 43 4.99 7.51 -18.08
N THR A 44 5.29 6.26 -17.74
CA THR A 44 5.44 5.76 -16.37
C THR A 44 6.93 5.53 -16.05
N ASP A 45 7.32 5.73 -14.79
CA ASP A 45 8.71 5.52 -14.31
C ASP A 45 9.14 4.04 -14.23
N TYR A 46 8.27 3.13 -14.66
CA TYR A 46 8.46 1.68 -14.67
C TYR A 46 7.95 1.03 -15.97
N GLU A 47 8.45 -0.18 -16.23
CA GLU A 47 7.98 -1.07 -17.30
C GLU A 47 6.88 -2.01 -16.77
N GLU A 48 5.75 -2.07 -17.47
CA GLU A 48 4.68 -3.03 -17.18
C GLU A 48 4.87 -4.31 -18.02
N VAL A 49 4.83 -5.45 -17.35
CA VAL A 49 5.00 -6.78 -17.91
C VAL A 49 3.76 -7.61 -17.61
N VAL A 50 2.84 -7.64 -18.57
CA VAL A 50 1.61 -8.45 -18.50
C VAL A 50 1.93 -9.88 -18.92
N VAL A 51 1.67 -10.85 -18.04
CA VAL A 51 1.91 -12.28 -18.30
C VAL A 51 0.61 -12.95 -18.73
N ASP A 52 0.63 -13.57 -19.92
CA ASP A 52 -0.52 -14.25 -20.48
C ASP A 52 -0.93 -15.49 -19.66
N SER A 53 -2.19 -15.91 -19.82
CA SER A 53 -2.71 -17.10 -19.17
C SER A 53 -1.89 -18.35 -19.52
N ASN A 54 -1.51 -19.12 -18.49
CA ASN A 54 -0.64 -20.30 -18.58
C ASN A 54 0.79 -20.02 -19.06
N ASP A 55 1.23 -18.76 -19.08
CA ASP A 55 2.60 -18.40 -19.40
C ASP A 55 3.39 -17.97 -18.16
N SER A 56 4.70 -17.77 -18.35
CA SER A 56 5.57 -17.29 -17.28
C SER A 56 6.67 -16.37 -17.77
N VAL A 57 7.01 -15.36 -16.96
CA VAL A 57 8.22 -14.55 -17.15
C VAL A 57 9.31 -14.97 -16.16
N THR A 58 10.59 -14.89 -16.56
CA THR A 58 11.72 -15.22 -15.68
C THR A 58 12.84 -14.20 -15.79
N TYR A 59 13.27 -13.68 -14.63
CA TYR A 59 14.41 -12.80 -14.45
C TYR A 59 15.52 -13.52 -13.67
N ARG A 60 16.76 -13.29 -14.10
CA ARG A 60 17.97 -13.79 -13.42
C ARG A 60 18.89 -12.61 -13.14
N VAL A 61 19.40 -12.53 -11.92
CA VAL A 61 20.27 -11.46 -11.46
C VAL A 61 21.54 -12.10 -10.88
N GLY A 62 22.66 -11.81 -11.50
CA GLY A 62 23.99 -12.29 -11.15
C GLY A 62 24.85 -11.25 -10.43
N ASP A 63 26.16 -11.51 -10.37
CA ASP A 63 27.13 -10.65 -9.71
C ASP A 63 27.07 -9.19 -10.21
N GLY A 64 26.86 -8.23 -9.31
CA GLY A 64 26.84 -6.79 -9.62
C GLY A 64 25.64 -6.31 -10.44
N GLU A 65 24.68 -7.19 -10.76
CA GLU A 65 23.54 -6.86 -11.62
C GLU A 65 22.38 -6.23 -10.82
N THR A 66 21.54 -5.47 -11.52
CA THR A 66 20.33 -4.87 -10.96
C THR A 66 19.11 -5.21 -11.81
N LEU A 67 18.04 -5.67 -11.17
CA LEU A 67 16.69 -5.73 -11.73
C LEU A 67 15.86 -4.63 -11.09
N GLU A 68 15.25 -3.75 -11.89
CA GLU A 68 14.55 -2.58 -11.34
C GLU A 68 13.34 -2.11 -12.15
N ASN A 69 12.43 -1.44 -11.44
CA ASN A 69 11.32 -0.65 -11.96
C ASN A 69 10.36 -1.45 -12.84
N LEU A 70 9.81 -2.52 -12.28
CA LEU A 70 8.89 -3.42 -12.98
C LEU A 70 7.55 -3.53 -12.25
N LEU A 71 6.47 -3.37 -13.00
CA LEU A 71 5.13 -3.84 -12.62
C LEU A 71 4.88 -5.15 -13.36
N ILE A 72 4.86 -6.27 -12.65
CA ILE A 72 4.60 -7.60 -13.23
C ILE A 72 3.15 -7.97 -12.94
N ASP A 73 2.31 -8.01 -13.98
CA ASP A 73 0.89 -8.36 -13.88
C ASP A 73 0.69 -9.85 -14.19
N ILE A 74 0.35 -10.62 -13.16
CA ILE A 74 -0.01 -12.05 -13.22
C ILE A 74 -1.51 -12.28 -12.99
N SER A 75 -2.37 -11.29 -13.26
CA SER A 75 -3.82 -11.41 -13.05
C SER A 75 -4.50 -12.43 -13.96
N ALA A 76 -3.85 -12.83 -15.06
CA ALA A 76 -4.36 -13.88 -15.94
C ALA A 76 -4.24 -15.27 -15.30
N GLN A 77 -5.18 -16.16 -15.61
CA GLN A 77 -5.22 -17.52 -15.05
C GLN A 77 -3.90 -18.26 -15.27
N ASN A 78 -3.31 -18.80 -14.19
CA ASN A 78 -2.06 -19.55 -14.19
C ASN A 78 -0.87 -18.81 -14.83
N ALA A 79 -0.91 -17.48 -14.84
CA ALA A 79 0.23 -16.64 -15.17
C ALA A 79 1.25 -16.66 -14.03
N LYS A 80 2.54 -16.75 -14.37
CA LYS A 80 3.60 -16.90 -13.37
C LYS A 80 4.74 -15.92 -13.58
N PHE A 81 5.44 -15.61 -12.50
CA PHE A 81 6.71 -14.91 -12.57
C PHE A 81 7.77 -15.66 -11.78
N TYR A 82 9.02 -15.47 -12.20
CA TYR A 82 10.18 -16.01 -11.51
C TYR A 82 11.28 -14.97 -11.43
N ILE A 83 11.75 -14.65 -10.23
CA ILE A 83 12.96 -13.84 -10.00
C ILE A 83 13.99 -14.73 -9.32
N ARG A 84 15.21 -14.76 -9.86
CA ARG A 84 16.32 -15.60 -9.37
C ARG A 84 17.56 -14.74 -9.19
N ALA A 85 17.83 -14.30 -7.98
CA ALA A 85 19.02 -13.52 -7.66
C ALA A 85 20.06 -14.38 -6.94
N ASN A 86 21.26 -14.50 -7.52
CA ASN A 86 22.35 -15.29 -6.94
C ASN A 86 23.69 -14.67 -7.33
N GLY A 87 24.58 -14.52 -6.37
CA GLY A 87 25.91 -13.97 -6.63
C GLY A 87 26.38 -13.06 -5.50
N ARG A 88 27.18 -12.07 -5.84
CA ARG A 88 27.63 -10.98 -4.97
C ARG A 88 27.13 -9.64 -5.50
N ASP A 89 26.83 -8.73 -4.60
CA ASP A 89 26.65 -7.30 -4.88
C ASP A 89 25.53 -7.02 -5.91
N TRP A 90 24.48 -7.84 -5.89
CA TRP A 90 23.30 -7.71 -6.74
C TRP A 90 22.19 -6.90 -6.09
N THR A 91 21.29 -6.36 -6.89
CA THR A 91 20.12 -5.60 -6.42
C THR A 91 18.84 -6.01 -7.17
N VAL A 92 17.75 -6.19 -6.44
CA VAL A 92 16.39 -6.29 -6.98
C VAL A 92 15.61 -5.16 -6.33
N ARG A 93 15.07 -4.22 -7.10
CA ARG A 93 14.42 -3.06 -6.52
C ARG A 93 13.21 -2.57 -7.28
N ASN A 94 12.30 -1.89 -6.60
CA ASN A 94 11.15 -1.26 -7.21
C ASN A 94 10.36 -2.26 -8.07
N ILE A 95 9.88 -3.33 -7.44
CA ILE A 95 9.15 -4.41 -8.11
C ILE A 95 7.77 -4.51 -7.50
N GLY A 96 6.75 -4.25 -8.32
CA GLY A 96 5.35 -4.50 -7.99
C GLY A 96 4.86 -5.77 -8.65
N ILE A 97 4.24 -6.66 -7.88
CA ILE A 97 3.51 -7.81 -8.42
C ILE A 97 2.01 -7.54 -8.25
N LYS A 98 1.30 -7.54 -9.37
CA LYS A 98 -0.16 -7.42 -9.43
C LYS A 98 -0.75 -8.78 -9.80
N GLY A 99 -1.78 -9.21 -9.09
CA GLY A 99 -2.45 -10.49 -9.29
C GLY A 99 -2.06 -11.58 -8.28
N THR A 100 -2.98 -12.50 -8.10
CA THR A 100 -2.88 -13.64 -7.18
C THR A 100 -2.18 -14.82 -7.84
N TRP A 101 -1.26 -15.47 -7.13
CA TRP A 101 -0.72 -16.78 -7.54
C TRP A 101 -1.80 -17.87 -7.39
N ASP A 102 -2.40 -18.28 -8.51
CA ASP A 102 -3.55 -19.18 -8.55
C ASP A 102 -3.21 -20.68 -8.76
N ASP A 103 -1.92 -21.05 -8.69
CA ASP A 103 -1.46 -22.45 -8.67
C ASP A 103 -1.22 -22.93 -7.22
N ASP A 104 -1.86 -24.03 -6.83
CA ASP A 104 -1.72 -24.61 -5.48
C ASP A 104 -0.44 -25.43 -5.27
N LYS A 105 0.35 -25.63 -6.33
CA LYS A 105 1.64 -26.33 -6.24
C LYS A 105 2.67 -25.52 -5.47
N LYS A 106 3.38 -26.20 -4.59
CA LYS A 106 4.52 -25.64 -3.88
C LYS A 106 5.58 -25.16 -4.87
N GLU A 107 5.84 -23.87 -4.88
CA GLU A 107 6.86 -23.23 -5.72
C GLU A 107 7.52 -22.04 -5.00
N GLU A 108 8.69 -21.63 -5.47
CA GLU A 108 9.41 -20.46 -5.00
C GLU A 108 9.57 -19.46 -6.16
N PRO A 109 8.60 -18.56 -6.41
CA PRO A 109 8.66 -17.60 -7.51
C PRO A 109 9.76 -16.57 -7.33
N PHE A 110 10.10 -16.21 -6.10
CA PHE A 110 11.25 -15.36 -5.82
C PHE A 110 12.27 -16.11 -4.96
N ILE A 111 13.46 -16.36 -5.52
CA ILE A 111 14.55 -17.03 -4.84
C ILE A 111 15.78 -16.15 -4.84
N VAL A 112 16.38 -15.97 -3.67
CA VAL A 112 17.58 -15.17 -3.49
C VAL A 112 18.67 -15.93 -2.75
N SER A 113 19.93 -15.61 -3.05
CA SER A 113 21.08 -16.04 -2.27
C SER A 113 22.28 -15.13 -2.54
N VAL A 114 23.14 -15.01 -1.53
CA VAL A 114 24.32 -14.14 -1.60
C VAL A 114 25.51 -15.01 -1.26
N SER A 115 26.54 -14.96 -2.10
CA SER A 115 27.80 -15.67 -1.87
C SER A 115 28.60 -14.99 -0.77
N SER A 116 29.52 -15.73 -0.14
CA SER A 116 30.40 -15.22 0.90
C SER A 116 31.06 -13.89 0.51
N ASP A 117 31.17 -13.01 1.50
CA ASP A 117 31.76 -11.66 1.40
C ASP A 117 31.03 -10.68 0.46
N GLY A 118 29.87 -11.06 -0.09
CA GLY A 118 29.02 -10.19 -0.91
C GLY A 118 27.77 -9.69 -0.19
N THR A 119 27.14 -8.67 -0.77
CA THR A 119 25.83 -8.17 -0.31
C THR A 119 24.76 -8.38 -1.38
N GLY A 120 23.54 -8.77 -1.00
CA GLY A 120 22.37 -8.73 -1.88
C GLY A 120 21.36 -7.74 -1.32
N VAL A 121 20.71 -6.97 -2.18
CA VAL A 121 19.69 -6.00 -1.78
C VAL A 121 18.36 -6.30 -2.46
N VAL A 122 17.31 -6.39 -1.66
CA VAL A 122 15.91 -6.32 -2.12
C VAL A 122 15.31 -5.05 -1.52
N GLU A 123 14.92 -4.07 -2.32
CA GLU A 123 14.31 -2.84 -1.81
C GLU A 123 13.01 -2.51 -2.55
N ASN A 124 12.02 -2.00 -1.83
CA ASN A 124 10.75 -1.54 -2.39
C ASN A 124 10.05 -2.63 -3.25
N PHE A 125 9.60 -3.68 -2.58
CA PHE A 125 8.99 -4.85 -3.22
C PHE A 125 7.57 -5.07 -2.68
N TYR A 126 6.60 -5.11 -3.58
CA TYR A 126 5.20 -5.33 -3.24
C TYR A 126 4.66 -6.62 -3.84
N TRP A 127 4.03 -7.43 -2.99
CA TRP A 127 3.13 -8.49 -3.42
C TRP A 127 2.12 -8.83 -2.32
N ALA A 128 0.96 -8.16 -2.35
CA ALA A 128 -0.08 -8.36 -1.34
C ALA A 128 -1.30 -9.18 -1.82
N ASP A 129 -1.46 -9.35 -3.13
CA ASP A 129 -2.49 -10.25 -3.70
C ASP A 129 -2.19 -11.73 -3.42
N GLY A 130 -0.95 -12.03 -3.03
CA GLY A 130 -0.52 -13.28 -2.43
C GLY A 130 -0.83 -14.51 -3.28
N THR A 131 -1.30 -15.56 -2.61
CA THR A 131 -1.68 -16.84 -3.22
C THR A 131 -3.18 -17.07 -3.10
N ALA A 132 -3.77 -17.85 -4.01
CA ALA A 132 -5.19 -18.15 -4.00
C ALA A 132 -5.68 -18.65 -2.62
N PRO A 133 -6.91 -18.27 -2.23
CA PRO A 133 -7.36 -18.38 -0.85
C PRO A 133 -7.29 -19.81 -0.29
N PHE A 134 -6.80 -19.85 0.94
CA PHE A 134 -6.78 -21.01 1.84
C PHE A 134 -8.19 -21.60 1.99
N ASP A 135 -8.42 -22.83 1.53
CA ASP A 135 -9.47 -23.64 2.18
C ASP A 135 -8.90 -24.13 3.52
N ARG A 136 -9.71 -24.04 4.59
CA ARG A 136 -9.32 -24.40 5.97
C ARG A 136 -8.89 -25.87 6.15
N GLN A 137 -8.81 -26.67 5.08
CA GLN A 137 -8.53 -28.10 5.10
C GLN A 137 -7.24 -28.50 4.36
N ARG A 138 -6.57 -27.58 3.66
CA ARG A 138 -5.33 -27.89 2.92
C ARG A 138 -4.08 -27.28 3.57
N THR A 139 -3.29 -28.19 4.15
CA THR A 139 -1.84 -28.21 4.42
C THR A 139 -1.10 -26.89 4.64
N TYR A 140 -0.60 -26.71 5.87
CA TYR A 140 0.53 -25.84 6.20
C TYR A 140 1.67 -25.94 5.14
N GLY A 141 2.08 -24.81 4.54
CA GLY A 141 3.20 -24.74 3.60
C GLY A 141 2.84 -25.06 2.14
N GLY A 142 1.70 -24.55 1.65
CA GLY A 142 1.19 -24.78 0.29
C GLY A 142 1.35 -23.57 -0.63
N ALA A 143 1.34 -23.79 -1.95
CA ALA A 143 1.55 -22.80 -3.03
C ALA A 143 2.88 -22.00 -2.98
N ALA A 144 2.87 -20.75 -3.40
CA ALA A 144 4.07 -19.93 -3.51
C ALA A 144 4.59 -19.39 -2.17
N THR A 145 5.91 -19.33 -2.03
CA THR A 145 6.59 -18.52 -0.99
C THR A 145 6.76 -17.09 -1.49
N GLY A 146 6.51 -16.07 -0.66
CA GLY A 146 6.75 -14.67 -1.05
C GLY A 146 8.20 -14.43 -1.46
N CYS A 147 9.15 -14.84 -0.61
CA CYS A 147 10.57 -14.92 -0.95
C CYS A 147 11.24 -16.10 -0.23
N TYR A 148 12.00 -16.92 -0.96
CA TYR A 148 12.83 -17.99 -0.41
C TYR A 148 14.31 -17.61 -0.44
N VAL A 149 14.97 -17.65 0.73
CA VAL A 149 16.42 -17.49 0.84
C VAL A 149 17.06 -18.87 0.78
N ALA A 150 17.81 -19.14 -0.27
CA ALA A 150 18.34 -20.47 -0.52
C ALA A 150 19.39 -20.89 0.52
N ASN A 151 19.42 -22.20 0.81
CA ASN A 151 20.32 -22.84 1.77
C ASN A 151 21.80 -22.41 1.63
N ALA A 152 22.30 -22.21 0.40
CA ALA A 152 23.70 -21.84 0.15
C ALA A 152 24.04 -20.36 0.44
N HIS A 153 23.07 -19.52 0.82
CA HIS A 153 23.31 -18.12 1.18
C HIS A 153 24.29 -18.02 2.35
N SER A 154 25.40 -17.30 2.12
CA SER A 154 26.57 -17.21 2.99
C SER A 154 27.15 -15.79 3.11
N GLY A 155 26.58 -14.82 2.39
CA GLY A 155 26.89 -13.39 2.51
C GLY A 155 25.89 -12.66 3.39
N THR A 156 25.64 -11.39 3.08
CA THR A 156 24.63 -10.56 3.76
C THR A 156 23.50 -10.22 2.79
N LEU A 157 22.25 -10.50 3.17
CA LEU A 157 21.06 -10.09 2.45
C LEU A 157 20.35 -8.98 3.24
N ILE A 158 20.13 -7.84 2.59
CA ILE A 158 19.34 -6.73 3.13
C ILE A 158 18.04 -6.68 2.34
N MET A 159 16.92 -6.73 3.05
CA MET A 159 15.60 -6.55 2.49
C MET A 159 14.91 -5.37 3.17
N GLU A 160 14.44 -4.41 2.40
CA GLU A 160 13.91 -3.14 2.90
C GLU A 160 12.64 -2.75 2.14
N ASN A 161 11.68 -2.13 2.83
CA ASN A 161 10.46 -1.62 2.21
C ASN A 161 9.68 -2.72 1.48
N LEU A 162 9.46 -3.84 2.16
CA LEU A 162 8.65 -4.94 1.62
C LEU A 162 7.19 -4.81 2.06
N ASN A 163 6.26 -5.17 1.18
CA ASN A 163 4.87 -5.42 1.54
C ASN A 163 4.45 -6.81 1.01
N LEU A 164 4.41 -7.80 1.90
CA LEU A 164 4.17 -9.20 1.54
C LEU A 164 2.97 -9.76 2.28
N GLN A 165 1.89 -10.08 1.57
CA GLN A 165 0.65 -10.52 2.21
C GLN A 165 0.01 -11.73 1.53
N GLY A 166 -0.84 -12.43 2.29
CA GLY A 166 -1.76 -13.43 1.73
C GLY A 166 -1.10 -14.71 1.23
N PHE A 167 0.09 -15.06 1.75
CA PHE A 167 0.80 -16.26 1.35
C PHE A 167 0.32 -17.51 2.10
N SER A 168 0.03 -18.57 1.36
CA SER A 168 -0.19 -19.90 1.94
C SER A 168 1.10 -20.65 2.33
N ASP A 169 2.23 -19.96 2.15
CA ASP A 169 3.53 -20.24 2.75
C ASP A 169 4.05 -18.99 3.52
N ASN A 170 5.35 -18.87 3.72
CA ASN A 170 5.96 -17.75 4.41
C ASN A 170 5.95 -16.50 3.52
N GLY A 171 5.80 -15.32 4.12
CA GLY A 171 6.14 -14.06 3.45
C GLY A 171 7.62 -14.06 3.06
N VAL A 172 8.51 -14.27 4.05
CA VAL A 172 9.93 -14.59 3.81
C VAL A 172 10.31 -15.89 4.52
N TYR A 173 10.79 -16.85 3.75
CA TYR A 173 11.45 -18.05 4.23
C TYR A 173 12.97 -17.84 4.21
N GLY A 174 13.49 -17.31 5.31
CA GLY A 174 14.90 -16.91 5.49
C GLY A 174 15.73 -17.83 6.40
N SER A 175 15.24 -19.02 6.77
CA SER A 175 15.93 -19.88 7.75
C SER A 175 16.82 -20.99 7.17
N SER A 176 16.68 -21.34 5.88
CA SER A 176 17.54 -22.35 5.24
C SER A 176 19.05 -22.06 5.32
N PRO A 177 19.52 -20.79 5.38
CA PRO A 177 20.95 -20.51 5.58
C PRO A 177 21.52 -21.07 6.88
N GLY A 178 20.72 -21.31 7.93
CA GLY A 178 21.21 -21.95 9.15
C GLY A 178 20.82 -23.41 9.32
N ASP A 179 20.42 -24.09 8.23
CA ASP A 179 20.21 -25.54 8.26
C ASP A 179 21.42 -26.26 8.88
N LEU A 180 21.14 -27.24 9.74
CA LEU A 180 22.18 -28.03 10.37
C LEU A 180 22.86 -28.97 9.37
N PRO A 181 24.10 -29.44 9.63
CA PRO A 181 24.74 -30.45 8.79
C PRO A 181 23.93 -31.74 8.62
N SER A 182 23.01 -32.04 9.54
CA SER A 182 22.09 -33.17 9.48
C SER A 182 20.85 -32.95 8.61
N HIS A 183 20.62 -31.72 8.12
CA HIS A 183 19.51 -31.40 7.24
C HIS A 183 19.62 -32.15 5.90
N SER A 184 18.49 -32.51 5.29
CA SER A 184 18.49 -33.28 4.04
C SER A 184 19.08 -32.51 2.85
N SER A 185 19.04 -31.19 2.88
CA SER A 185 19.73 -30.30 1.92
C SER A 185 21.21 -30.05 2.26
N GLY A 186 21.71 -30.59 3.38
CA GLY A 186 23.02 -30.27 3.93
C GLY A 186 23.01 -29.00 4.80
N GLY A 187 24.13 -28.75 5.46
CA GLY A 187 24.30 -27.55 6.30
C GLY A 187 24.22 -26.28 5.46
N GLY A 188 23.50 -25.29 5.97
CA GLY A 188 23.34 -24.00 5.29
C GLY A 188 24.61 -23.15 5.30
N GLY A 189 24.63 -22.12 4.45
CA GLY A 189 25.77 -21.23 4.26
C GLY A 189 26.04 -20.24 5.39
N GLY A 190 25.10 -20.11 6.34
CA GLY A 190 25.23 -19.27 7.53
C GLY A 190 25.12 -17.77 7.29
N GLY A 191 24.70 -17.34 6.09
CA GLY A 191 24.61 -15.92 5.74
C GLY A 191 23.52 -15.18 6.52
N GLU A 192 23.71 -13.89 6.71
CA GLU A 192 22.81 -13.00 7.45
C GLU A 192 21.63 -12.55 6.59
N VAL A 193 20.42 -12.62 7.14
CA VAL A 193 19.20 -12.06 6.55
C VAL A 193 18.69 -10.92 7.43
N ILE A 194 18.72 -9.71 6.90
CA ILE A 194 18.32 -8.49 7.59
C ILE A 194 17.08 -7.95 6.88
N ILE A 195 15.94 -7.89 7.57
CA ILE A 195 14.70 -7.34 7.05
C ILE A 195 14.39 -6.08 7.85
N LYS A 196 14.17 -4.95 7.16
CA LYS A 196 13.88 -3.67 7.81
C LYS A 196 12.75 -2.90 7.14
N ASN A 197 12.08 -2.01 7.88
CA ASN A 197 11.06 -1.11 7.34
C ASN A 197 10.05 -1.85 6.45
N SER A 198 9.49 -2.95 6.94
CA SER A 198 8.74 -3.89 6.11
C SER A 198 7.46 -4.36 6.78
N TYR A 199 6.49 -4.73 5.96
CA TYR A 199 5.18 -5.23 6.37
C TYR A 199 4.95 -6.66 5.88
N ALA A 200 4.37 -7.49 6.75
CA ALA A 200 3.79 -8.76 6.33
C ALA A 200 2.46 -9.06 7.03
N ALA A 201 1.51 -9.66 6.31
CA ALA A 201 0.24 -10.06 6.89
C ALA A 201 -0.38 -11.31 6.25
N ASN A 202 -1.22 -12.01 7.01
CA ASN A 202 -2.04 -13.10 6.49
C ASN A 202 -1.22 -14.27 5.87
N CYS A 203 0.00 -14.50 6.39
CA CYS A 203 0.89 -15.55 5.90
C CYS A 203 0.88 -16.80 6.80
N ALA A 204 1.05 -17.98 6.21
CA ALA A 204 1.16 -19.25 6.94
C ALA A 204 2.17 -20.19 6.26
N PRO A 205 3.28 -20.59 6.91
CA PRO A 205 3.38 -20.77 8.35
C PRO A 205 3.90 -19.58 9.14
N ALA A 206 4.47 -18.56 8.50
CA ALA A 206 4.93 -17.35 9.18
C ALA A 206 4.92 -16.10 8.27
N GLY A 207 4.88 -14.91 8.85
CA GLY A 207 5.17 -13.67 8.11
C GLY A 207 6.64 -13.65 7.71
N PHE A 208 7.52 -13.51 8.69
CA PHE A 208 8.97 -13.57 8.49
C PHE A 208 9.60 -14.69 9.33
N ARG A 209 10.32 -15.59 8.66
CA ARG A 209 11.02 -16.71 9.28
C ARG A 209 12.52 -16.59 9.03
N LEU A 210 13.31 -16.42 10.07
CA LEU A 210 14.77 -16.32 9.99
C LEU A 210 15.43 -17.45 10.77
N GLY A 211 16.72 -17.70 10.52
CA GLY A 211 17.38 -18.77 11.24
C GLY A 211 18.86 -18.93 10.92
N SER A 212 19.63 -17.86 11.01
CA SER A 212 21.11 -17.87 10.99
C SER A 212 21.60 -16.76 11.92
N ASP A 213 22.78 -16.93 12.52
CA ASP A 213 23.36 -15.93 13.42
C ASP A 213 23.50 -14.57 12.72
N GLY A 214 23.19 -13.49 13.43
CA GLY A 214 23.25 -12.11 12.90
C GLY A 214 22.01 -11.66 12.14
N SER A 215 21.11 -12.58 11.77
CA SER A 215 19.84 -12.27 11.13
C SER A 215 18.88 -11.54 12.07
N ARG A 216 18.11 -10.60 11.52
CA ARG A 216 17.25 -9.72 12.33
C ARG A 216 16.13 -9.06 11.55
N LEU A 217 15.09 -8.69 12.30
CA LEU A 217 13.97 -7.87 11.89
C LEU A 217 14.07 -6.50 12.57
N GLU A 218 13.95 -5.41 11.84
CA GLU A 218 14.11 -4.03 12.34
C GLU A 218 12.99 -3.11 11.85
N ASN A 219 12.29 -2.42 12.75
CA ASN A 219 11.23 -1.47 12.38
C ASN A 219 10.16 -2.07 11.43
N CYS A 220 9.72 -3.30 11.69
CA CYS A 220 8.73 -3.99 10.87
C CYS A 220 7.39 -4.14 11.58
N VAL A 221 6.35 -4.33 10.78
CA VAL A 221 5.01 -4.69 11.27
C VAL A 221 4.64 -6.05 10.68
N VAL A 222 4.25 -6.99 11.54
CA VAL A 222 3.79 -8.30 11.11
C VAL A 222 2.52 -8.68 11.87
N THR A 223 1.44 -8.94 11.13
CA THR A 223 0.12 -9.14 11.76
C THR A 223 -0.66 -10.28 11.12
N ASN A 224 -1.53 -10.92 11.89
CA ASN A 224 -2.45 -11.96 11.41
C ASN A 224 -1.79 -13.14 10.66
N CYS A 225 -0.49 -13.38 10.90
CA CYS A 225 0.17 -14.57 10.40
C CYS A 225 -0.01 -15.72 11.38
N THR A 226 0.14 -16.96 10.91
CA THR A 226 0.15 -18.12 11.82
C THR A 226 1.24 -17.98 12.88
N ARG A 227 2.42 -17.53 12.49
CA ARG A 227 3.47 -16.99 13.37
C ARG A 227 3.84 -15.64 12.78
N ASN A 228 3.89 -14.58 13.56
CA ASN A 228 4.31 -13.29 12.99
C ASN A 228 5.80 -13.36 12.66
N TYR A 229 6.62 -13.55 13.68
CA TYR A 229 8.04 -13.84 13.52
C TYR A 229 8.37 -15.27 13.96
N TRP A 230 9.19 -15.96 13.17
CA TRP A 230 9.70 -17.29 13.53
C TRP A 230 11.22 -17.35 13.48
N GLY A 231 11.85 -17.32 14.67
CA GLY A 231 13.27 -17.66 14.84
C GLY A 231 13.45 -19.17 14.83
N PHE A 232 13.71 -19.74 13.66
CA PHE A 232 13.70 -21.21 13.45
C PHE A 232 14.96 -21.88 13.98
N TYR A 233 16.12 -21.27 13.76
CA TYR A 233 17.44 -21.73 14.21
C TYR A 233 18.26 -20.56 14.78
N HIS A 234 19.33 -20.89 15.51
CA HIS A 234 20.41 -19.96 15.89
C HIS A 234 19.92 -18.71 16.63
N ASP A 235 20.78 -17.69 16.75
CA ASP A 235 20.45 -16.47 17.48
C ASP A 235 20.05 -15.35 16.50
N THR A 236 18.82 -14.82 16.66
CA THR A 236 18.26 -13.75 15.84
C THR A 236 17.70 -12.62 16.68
N LYS A 237 17.42 -11.47 16.06
CA LYS A 237 16.85 -10.30 16.74
C LYS A 237 15.55 -9.79 16.13
N VAL A 238 14.73 -9.19 16.98
CA VAL A 238 13.54 -8.41 16.61
C VAL A 238 13.66 -7.06 17.31
N VAL A 239 13.83 -5.98 16.54
CA VAL A 239 14.14 -4.65 17.06
C VAL A 239 13.12 -3.65 16.55
N ASP A 240 12.51 -2.86 17.43
CA ASP A 240 11.53 -1.81 17.07
C ASP A 240 10.34 -2.31 16.23
N CYS A 241 9.97 -3.59 16.36
CA CYS A 241 8.91 -4.20 15.55
C CYS A 241 7.58 -4.26 16.29
N ASP A 242 6.47 -4.31 15.54
CA ASP A 242 5.15 -4.64 16.06
C ASP A 242 4.67 -5.97 15.50
N LEU A 243 4.51 -6.94 16.38
CA LEU A 243 4.06 -8.28 16.06
C LEU A 243 2.74 -8.51 16.79
N SER A 244 1.62 -8.63 16.08
CA SER A 244 0.29 -8.67 16.72
C SER A 244 -0.68 -9.61 16.03
N ASN A 245 -1.75 -9.98 16.73
CA ASN A 245 -2.86 -10.76 16.18
C ASN A 245 -2.44 -12.10 15.54
N SER A 246 -1.38 -12.76 16.03
CA SER A 246 -1.01 -14.07 15.49
C SER A 246 -2.20 -15.03 15.52
N SER A 247 -2.52 -15.62 14.37
CA SER A 247 -3.70 -16.48 14.25
C SER A 247 -3.52 -17.82 14.94
N GLN A 248 -2.29 -18.36 15.03
CA GLN A 248 -2.10 -19.72 15.53
C GLN A 248 -0.83 -20.11 16.29
N HIS A 249 0.30 -19.43 16.37
CA HIS A 249 1.49 -20.02 17.02
C HIS A 249 2.38 -18.95 17.63
N GLY A 250 1.77 -17.86 18.06
CA GLY A 250 2.40 -16.76 18.79
C GLY A 250 3.00 -15.70 17.86
N ASP A 251 3.12 -14.49 18.40
CA ASP A 251 3.72 -13.36 17.70
C ASP A 251 5.22 -13.60 17.49
N ILE A 252 5.90 -14.14 18.51
CA ILE A 252 7.28 -14.63 18.40
C ILE A 252 7.31 -16.13 18.67
N ALA A 253 7.56 -16.91 17.62
CA ALA A 253 7.79 -18.34 17.70
C ALA A 253 9.29 -18.67 17.63
N VAL A 254 9.72 -19.68 18.39
CA VAL A 254 11.13 -20.12 18.42
C VAL A 254 11.30 -21.61 18.22
N SER A 255 12.42 -21.97 17.61
CA SER A 255 12.85 -23.35 17.34
C SER A 255 11.87 -24.10 16.45
N ASP A 256 12.10 -25.39 16.26
CA ASP A 256 11.26 -26.29 15.48
C ASP A 256 11.15 -27.66 16.18
N SER A 257 10.04 -28.37 16.03
CA SER A 257 9.85 -29.66 16.72
C SER A 257 10.61 -30.81 16.07
N TYR A 258 10.98 -30.72 14.79
CA TYR A 258 11.61 -31.80 14.06
C TYR A 258 13.12 -31.82 14.28
N TRP A 259 13.77 -30.66 14.10
CA TRP A 259 15.21 -30.54 14.34
C TRP A 259 15.56 -30.20 15.78
N ASP A 260 14.64 -29.51 16.48
CA ASP A 260 14.75 -29.08 17.88
C ASP A 260 16.10 -28.46 18.25
N HIS A 261 16.68 -27.73 17.31
CA HIS A 261 17.88 -26.95 17.57
C HIS A 261 17.52 -25.75 18.46
N ALA A 262 18.46 -25.35 19.32
CA ALA A 262 18.30 -24.14 20.09
C ALA A 262 18.17 -22.92 19.14
N ALA A 263 17.15 -22.10 19.40
CA ALA A 263 16.97 -20.83 18.73
C ALA A 263 16.68 -19.77 19.78
N THR A 264 17.47 -18.69 19.79
CA THR A 264 17.24 -17.55 20.66
C THR A 264 16.74 -16.38 19.84
N VAL A 265 15.62 -15.80 20.25
CA VAL A 265 15.16 -14.52 19.69
C VAL A 265 15.33 -13.46 20.77
N THR A 266 16.12 -12.43 20.48
CA THR A 266 16.25 -11.25 21.36
C THR A 266 15.34 -10.15 20.84
N ALA A 267 14.36 -9.76 21.65
CA ALA A 267 13.43 -8.68 21.37
C ALA A 267 13.89 -7.40 22.07
N GLU A 268 14.08 -6.33 21.31
CA GLU A 268 14.54 -5.01 21.79
C GLU A 268 13.53 -3.96 21.31
N ASN A 269 12.83 -3.29 22.23
CA ASN A 269 11.77 -2.32 21.91
C ASN A 269 10.69 -2.82 20.92
N ALA A 270 10.44 -4.14 20.93
CA ALA A 270 9.42 -4.76 20.09
C ALA A 270 8.12 -4.96 20.88
N TYR A 271 6.99 -4.67 20.25
CA TYR A 271 5.68 -5.08 20.75
C TYR A 271 5.37 -6.50 20.30
N PHE A 272 4.91 -7.32 21.25
CA PHE A 272 4.33 -8.64 21.02
C PHE A 272 3.44 -9.04 22.19
N GLU A 273 2.35 -9.77 21.94
CA GLU A 273 1.44 -10.22 23.01
C GLU A 273 1.80 -11.63 23.48
N THR A 274 2.26 -12.45 22.55
CA THR A 274 2.41 -13.90 22.75
C THR A 274 3.75 -14.40 22.25
N THR A 275 4.29 -15.38 22.98
CA THR A 275 5.45 -16.15 22.55
C THR A 275 5.09 -17.62 22.49
N ALA A 276 5.69 -18.36 21.57
CA ALA A 276 5.52 -19.80 21.49
C ALA A 276 6.84 -20.51 21.22
N LYS A 277 6.88 -21.79 21.57
CA LYS A 277 7.95 -22.68 21.15
C LYS A 277 7.37 -23.75 20.26
N HIS A 278 7.92 -23.90 19.06
CA HIS A 278 7.59 -25.03 18.21
C HIS A 278 8.42 -26.26 18.63
N GLY A 279 9.69 -26.06 19.02
CA GLY A 279 10.56 -27.05 19.66
C GLY A 279 10.61 -26.95 21.19
N THR A 280 11.50 -27.70 21.82
CA THR A 280 11.75 -27.65 23.27
C THR A 280 12.90 -26.73 23.66
N ASN A 281 13.87 -26.51 22.75
CA ASN A 281 15.13 -25.83 23.05
C ASN A 281 15.15 -24.32 22.76
N GLY A 282 14.07 -23.76 22.19
CA GLY A 282 13.99 -22.33 21.87
C GLY A 282 13.78 -21.43 23.09
N ARG A 283 14.19 -20.16 22.98
CA ARG A 283 13.94 -19.12 24.00
C ARG A 283 13.74 -17.74 23.37
N VAL A 284 12.82 -16.97 23.93
CA VAL A 284 12.71 -15.52 23.70
C VAL A 284 13.36 -14.78 24.87
N ILE A 285 14.16 -13.76 24.58
CA ILE A 285 14.78 -12.86 25.55
C ILE A 285 14.24 -11.45 25.28
N GLY A 286 13.86 -10.74 26.35
CA GLY A 286 13.22 -9.43 26.24
C GLY A 286 11.78 -9.46 26.73
N THR A 287 11.17 -8.30 26.83
CA THR A 287 9.77 -8.09 27.19
C THR A 287 9.12 -7.24 26.12
N SER A 288 7.81 -7.38 25.97
CA SER A 288 7.04 -6.54 25.05
C SER A 288 7.16 -5.08 25.44
N ALA A 289 7.25 -4.20 24.44
CA ALA A 289 7.16 -2.77 24.63
C ALA A 289 5.74 -2.36 25.06
N GLU A 290 5.64 -1.43 26.00
CA GLU A 290 4.36 -0.86 26.44
C GLU A 290 3.94 0.26 25.48
N ARG A 291 3.24 -0.11 24.40
CA ARG A 291 2.67 0.85 23.43
C ARG A 291 1.53 0.22 22.65
N THR A 292 0.73 1.04 21.97
CA THR A 292 -0.19 0.56 20.93
C THR A 292 0.63 0.06 19.74
N PRO A 293 0.41 -1.18 19.26
CA PRO A 293 1.13 -1.69 18.10
C PRO A 293 0.68 -0.99 16.83
N ARG A 294 1.61 -0.74 15.91
CA ARG A 294 1.27 -0.59 14.50
C ARG A 294 0.73 -1.92 13.97
N THR A 295 -0.26 -1.84 13.10
CA THR A 295 -0.95 -3.02 12.54
C THR A 295 -1.13 -2.94 11.03
N ARG A 296 -0.87 -1.78 10.43
CA ARG A 296 -1.10 -1.51 9.01
C ARG A 296 0.18 -1.14 8.28
N PRO A 297 0.27 -1.37 6.95
CA PRO A 297 1.46 -1.10 6.17
C PRO A 297 1.79 0.40 6.06
N ASP A 298 0.78 1.27 6.04
CA ASP A 298 0.93 2.74 5.99
C ASP A 298 1.66 3.31 7.21
N GLN A 299 1.70 2.58 8.33
CA GLN A 299 2.38 2.96 9.55
C GLN A 299 3.88 2.62 9.56
N VAL A 300 4.40 2.05 8.48
CA VAL A 300 5.82 1.70 8.32
C VAL A 300 6.40 2.53 7.19
N GLU A 301 7.29 3.46 7.54
CA GLU A 301 7.87 4.41 6.59
C GLU A 301 8.50 3.70 5.40
N GLY A 302 8.19 4.17 4.19
CA GLY A 302 8.79 3.68 2.96
C GLY A 302 8.21 2.37 2.42
N VAL A 303 7.31 1.70 3.14
CA VAL A 303 6.63 0.49 2.62
C VAL A 303 5.71 0.90 1.44
N PRO A 304 5.79 0.23 0.28
CA PRO A 304 4.85 0.48 -0.81
C PRO A 304 3.47 -0.09 -0.47
N LEU A 305 2.41 0.66 -0.76
CA LEU A 305 1.02 0.25 -0.50
C LEU A 305 0.34 -0.37 -1.73
N THR A 306 0.91 -0.18 -2.92
CA THR A 306 0.41 -0.73 -4.18
C THR A 306 1.55 -1.31 -5.02
N PRO A 307 1.26 -2.17 -6.01
CA PRO A 307 2.30 -2.64 -6.91
C PRO A 307 2.87 -1.51 -7.78
N GLU A 308 2.08 -0.50 -8.14
CA GLU A 308 2.53 0.68 -8.89
C GLU A 308 3.48 1.57 -8.07
N GLU A 309 3.23 1.76 -6.77
CA GLU A 309 4.14 2.48 -5.86
C GLU A 309 5.50 1.77 -5.79
N ALA A 310 5.47 0.45 -5.59
CA ALA A 310 6.69 -0.35 -5.62
C ALA A 310 7.42 -0.19 -6.97
N ALA A 311 6.72 -0.42 -8.09
CA ALA A 311 7.31 -0.35 -9.42
C ALA A 311 7.94 1.01 -9.73
N SER A 312 7.32 2.10 -9.28
CA SER A 312 7.80 3.48 -9.51
C SER A 312 8.90 3.93 -8.55
N GLY A 313 9.20 3.18 -7.48
CA GLY A 313 10.14 3.66 -6.46
C GLY A 313 9.54 4.63 -5.45
N SER A 314 8.22 4.75 -5.39
CA SER A 314 7.50 5.64 -4.49
C SER A 314 6.89 4.87 -3.30
N SER A 315 6.45 5.62 -2.28
CA SER A 315 5.70 5.09 -1.14
C SER A 315 4.83 6.21 -0.58
N SER A 316 3.57 5.90 -0.32
CA SER A 316 2.63 6.80 0.37
C SER A 316 2.51 6.50 1.87
N ALA A 317 3.30 5.55 2.40
CA ALA A 317 3.27 5.19 3.81
C ALA A 317 3.75 6.35 4.68
N GLN A 318 2.84 6.87 5.51
CA GLN A 318 3.12 7.93 6.47
C GLN A 318 2.96 7.38 7.89
N PRO A 319 4.06 7.06 8.59
CA PRO A 319 3.98 6.74 10.01
C PRO A 319 3.41 7.94 10.75
N SER A 320 2.27 7.74 11.41
CA SER A 320 1.78 8.69 12.39
C SER A 320 2.90 8.97 13.40
N SER A 321 3.24 10.24 13.64
CA SER A 321 4.17 10.61 14.71
C SER A 321 3.71 9.99 16.03
N PRO A 322 4.63 9.52 16.90
CA PRO A 322 4.23 8.89 18.15
C PRO A 322 3.40 9.87 18.98
N PRO A 323 2.33 9.40 19.63
CA PRO A 323 1.58 10.24 20.54
C PRO A 323 2.52 10.65 21.66
N THR A 324 2.73 11.95 21.86
CA THR A 324 3.27 12.43 23.12
C THR A 324 2.27 12.05 24.19
N SER A 325 2.70 11.22 25.12
CA SER A 325 1.94 10.85 26.30
C SER A 325 1.44 12.11 27.00
N ASP A 326 0.13 12.33 26.96
CA ASP A 326 -0.62 12.85 28.09
C ASP A 326 -2.05 12.29 28.00
N GLU A 327 -2.51 11.82 29.15
CA GLU A 327 -3.75 11.10 29.39
C GLU A 327 -4.99 11.98 29.18
N ASP A 328 -6.11 11.31 28.85
CA ASP A 328 -7.51 11.75 28.93
C ASP A 328 -7.91 12.84 27.90
N ASP A 329 -8.96 12.72 27.08
CA ASP A 329 -10.28 12.11 27.26
C ASP A 329 -10.80 11.78 25.83
N GLU A 330 -11.37 10.60 25.61
CA GLU A 330 -12.05 10.34 24.33
C GLU A 330 -13.28 11.25 24.24
N THR A 331 -13.19 12.27 23.39
CA THR A 331 -14.33 12.96 22.82
C THR A 331 -14.14 13.02 21.31
N ASP A 332 -15.21 12.71 20.58
CA ASP A 332 -15.26 12.45 19.13
C ASP A 332 -14.32 13.35 18.29
N ALA A 333 -13.25 12.76 17.76
CA ALA A 333 -12.30 13.42 16.85
C ALA A 333 -12.86 13.67 15.43
N ALA A 334 -14.18 13.67 15.26
CA ALA A 334 -14.82 13.90 13.96
C ALA A 334 -14.90 15.40 13.59
N ASP A 335 -14.74 16.30 14.57
CA ASP A 335 -15.02 17.74 14.39
C ASP A 335 -13.82 18.65 14.72
N GLU A 336 -12.61 18.09 14.84
CA GLU A 336 -11.39 18.85 15.16
C GLU A 336 -10.51 19.08 13.93
N HIS A 337 -10.17 20.35 13.66
CA HIS A 337 -9.30 20.77 12.57
C HIS A 337 -8.04 21.50 13.06
N LEU A 338 -6.94 21.37 12.33
CA LEU A 338 -5.71 22.12 12.55
C LEU A 338 -5.68 23.37 11.67
N LEU A 339 -5.61 24.56 12.28
CA LEU A 339 -5.42 25.82 11.58
C LEU A 339 -4.00 26.36 11.81
N ALA A 340 -3.26 26.66 10.74
CA ALA A 340 -1.93 27.26 10.82
C ALA A 340 -1.88 28.60 10.09
N PHE A 341 -1.37 29.63 10.78
CA PHE A 341 -1.08 30.95 10.20
C PHE A 341 0.41 31.05 9.93
N VAL A 342 0.78 31.10 8.65
CA VAL A 342 2.17 31.01 8.23
C VAL A 342 2.55 32.27 7.46
N THR A 343 3.79 32.73 7.67
CA THR A 343 4.32 33.93 7.03
C THR A 343 5.44 33.65 6.06
N ASP A 344 5.62 34.54 5.09
CA ASP A 344 6.82 34.59 4.28
C ASP A 344 8.06 35.01 5.10
N PRO A 345 9.28 34.60 4.69
CA PRO A 345 10.53 34.96 5.36
C PRO A 345 10.79 36.47 5.55
N ASP A 346 10.16 37.33 4.74
CA ASP A 346 10.29 38.78 4.79
C ASP A 346 9.16 39.49 5.55
N ALA A 347 8.12 38.76 5.97
CA ALA A 347 7.03 39.30 6.77
C ALA A 347 7.53 39.80 8.13
N GLN A 348 6.94 40.88 8.64
CA GLN A 348 7.24 41.42 9.95
C GLN A 348 5.94 41.79 10.68
N TYR A 349 5.74 41.19 11.86
CA TYR A 349 4.60 41.47 12.73
C TYR A 349 3.25 41.38 12.01
N ALA A 350 3.06 40.31 11.24
CA ALA A 350 1.77 40.03 10.62
C ALA A 350 0.84 39.46 11.69
N SER A 351 -0.30 40.11 11.89
CA SER A 351 -1.33 39.73 12.85
C SER A 351 -2.48 39.01 12.17
N TYR A 352 -3.13 38.13 12.94
CA TYR A 352 -4.38 37.50 12.57
C TYR A 352 -5.33 37.44 13.76
N GLU A 353 -6.62 37.35 13.44
CA GLU A 353 -7.70 37.09 14.38
C GLU A 353 -8.61 36.00 13.81
N LEU A 354 -9.07 35.05 14.63
CA LEU A 354 -10.10 34.09 14.25
C LEU A 354 -11.18 33.95 15.32
N THR A 355 -12.37 33.51 14.91
CA THR A 355 -13.48 33.20 15.82
C THR A 355 -14.06 31.83 15.53
N ALA A 356 -14.06 30.95 16.54
CA ALA A 356 -14.62 29.60 16.48
C ALA A 356 -15.85 29.46 17.40
N LYS A 357 -16.82 28.66 16.97
CA LYS A 357 -18.05 28.41 17.76
C LYS A 357 -17.84 27.40 18.89
N GLU A 358 -16.78 26.62 18.85
CA GLU A 358 -16.42 25.66 19.89
C GLU A 358 -14.93 25.79 20.23
N ALA A 359 -14.39 24.80 20.95
CA ALA A 359 -13.07 24.89 21.57
C ALA A 359 -11.96 25.24 20.58
N ALA A 360 -11.08 26.17 20.98
CA ALA A 360 -9.84 26.44 20.28
C ALA A 360 -8.68 26.32 21.26
N GLU A 361 -7.62 25.62 20.85
CA GLU A 361 -6.45 25.33 21.69
C GLU A 361 -5.16 25.60 20.94
N PHE A 362 -4.09 25.95 21.68
CA PHE A 362 -2.75 26.08 21.10
C PHE A 362 -2.28 24.74 20.55
N ALA A 363 -1.61 24.76 19.41
CA ALA A 363 -1.16 23.55 18.73
C ALA A 363 0.21 23.73 18.05
N THR A 364 0.72 22.59 17.59
CA THR A 364 1.90 22.48 16.74
C THR A 364 1.48 21.85 15.41
N ALA A 365 1.88 22.45 14.28
CA ALA A 365 1.73 21.80 12.99
C ALA A 365 2.81 20.72 12.78
N PRO A 366 2.51 19.59 12.11
CA PRO A 366 3.43 18.47 11.95
C PRO A 366 4.53 18.71 10.90
N TYR A 367 4.73 19.95 10.46
CA TYR A 367 5.72 20.37 9.47
C TYR A 367 6.37 21.69 9.87
N ASN A 368 7.50 21.98 9.23
CA ASN A 368 8.25 23.21 9.50
C ASN A 368 7.74 24.36 8.62
N SER A 369 7.76 25.56 9.21
CA SER A 369 7.55 26.83 8.54
C SER A 369 8.64 27.12 7.48
N PRO A 370 8.45 28.09 6.58
CA PRO A 370 9.46 28.54 5.61
C PRO A 370 10.83 28.92 6.21
N SER A 371 10.87 29.31 7.49
CA SER A 371 12.11 29.59 8.23
C SER A 371 12.89 28.31 8.62
N GLY A 372 12.30 27.14 8.42
CA GLY A 372 12.82 25.84 8.88
C GLY A 372 12.54 25.55 10.36
N SER A 373 11.75 26.39 11.04
CA SER A 373 11.35 26.22 12.44
C SER A 373 9.93 25.61 12.53
N GLN A 374 9.63 24.96 13.64
CA GLN A 374 8.30 24.43 13.94
C GLN A 374 7.24 25.54 13.92
N ILE A 375 6.05 25.22 13.40
CA ILE A 375 4.86 26.09 13.45
C ILE A 375 4.14 25.75 14.75
N GLU A 376 4.20 26.63 15.75
CA GLU A 376 3.68 26.37 17.10
C GLU A 376 3.20 27.68 17.71
N SER A 377 1.98 27.67 18.26
CA SER A 377 1.42 28.79 19.02
C SER A 377 1.63 28.60 20.53
N GLY A 378 1.26 29.61 21.32
CA GLY A 378 1.43 29.61 22.78
C GLY A 378 2.64 30.41 23.24
N SER A 379 3.19 31.22 22.35
CA SER A 379 4.13 32.27 22.67
C SER A 379 3.43 33.44 23.37
N SER A 380 4.17 34.38 23.97
CA SER A 380 3.59 35.48 24.77
C SER A 380 2.69 36.47 24.01
N ASN A 381 2.59 36.34 22.69
CA ASN A 381 1.85 37.17 21.75
C ASN A 381 0.61 36.48 21.18
N ASP A 382 0.36 35.22 21.54
CA ASP A 382 -0.80 34.46 21.13
C ASP A 382 -1.81 34.42 22.27
N THR A 383 -3.07 34.67 21.95
CA THR A 383 -4.15 34.75 22.95
C THR A 383 -5.37 34.00 22.45
N ILE A 384 -5.92 33.15 23.32
CA ILE A 384 -7.23 32.52 23.16
C ILE A 384 -8.13 33.03 24.29
N GLU A 385 -9.24 33.67 23.94
CA GLU A 385 -10.27 34.14 24.88
C GLU A 385 -11.59 33.41 24.61
N GLU A 386 -12.08 32.66 25.59
CA GLU A 386 -13.42 32.07 25.57
C GLU A 386 -14.43 33.05 26.15
N LYS A 387 -15.54 33.26 25.44
CA LYS A 387 -16.65 34.07 25.89
C LYS A 387 -17.98 33.49 25.39
N ASP A 388 -18.84 33.11 26.34
CA ASP A 388 -20.17 32.59 26.06
C ASP A 388 -20.12 31.36 25.11
N GLY A 389 -19.09 30.52 25.24
CA GLY A 389 -18.86 29.34 24.39
C GLY A 389 -18.24 29.64 23.03
N VAL A 390 -17.99 30.91 22.69
CA VAL A 390 -17.30 31.32 21.46
C VAL A 390 -15.84 31.63 21.77
N TYR A 391 -14.93 31.11 20.97
CA TYR A 391 -13.48 31.28 21.16
C TYR A 391 -12.94 32.32 20.18
N HIS A 392 -12.27 33.33 20.72
CA HIS A 392 -11.58 34.36 19.95
C HIS A 392 -10.08 34.15 20.07
N VAL A 393 -9.41 33.90 18.95
CA VAL A 393 -7.96 33.75 18.89
C VAL A 393 -7.37 34.98 18.21
N SER A 394 -6.25 35.46 18.73
CA SER A 394 -5.43 36.49 18.08
C SER A 394 -3.97 36.18 18.29
N GLY A 395 -3.14 36.50 17.30
CA GLY A 395 -1.71 36.26 17.36
C GLY A 395 -0.94 37.12 16.38
N VAL A 396 0.38 37.08 16.50
CA VAL A 396 1.30 37.83 15.65
C VAL A 396 2.50 36.96 15.31
N THR A 397 2.81 36.80 14.03
CA THR A 397 4.00 36.06 13.58
C THR A 397 4.74 36.82 12.47
N GLY A 398 5.87 36.29 12.00
CA GLY A 398 6.68 36.93 10.96
C GLY A 398 8.07 36.31 10.83
N GLY A 399 8.78 36.63 9.75
CA GLY A 399 10.14 36.13 9.49
C GLY A 399 10.17 34.69 8.96
N GLY A 400 9.09 34.23 8.33
CA GLY A 400 9.00 32.86 7.83
C GLY A 400 8.52 31.84 8.87
N TYR A 401 8.04 32.32 10.02
CA TYR A 401 7.49 31.51 11.11
C TYR A 401 5.97 31.36 10.94
N GLY A 402 5.36 30.55 11.80
CA GLY A 402 3.92 30.44 11.86
C GLY A 402 3.44 29.91 13.21
N ASP A 403 2.14 30.06 13.43
CA ASP A 403 1.44 29.70 14.66
C ASP A 403 0.30 28.73 14.30
N ALA A 404 0.04 27.72 15.13
CA ALA A 404 -0.98 26.71 14.83
C ALA A 404 -1.99 26.53 15.98
N TYR A 405 -3.24 26.23 15.67
CA TYR A 405 -4.32 26.04 16.63
C TYR A 405 -5.14 24.80 16.26
N ARG A 406 -5.60 24.05 17.27
CA ARG A 406 -6.66 23.06 17.09
C ARG A 406 -7.98 23.76 17.32
N VAL A 407 -8.92 23.60 16.40
CA VAL A 407 -10.24 24.20 16.49
C VAL A 407 -11.29 23.12 16.31
N GLN A 408 -12.20 23.05 17.28
CA GLN A 408 -13.38 22.20 17.23
C GLN A 408 -14.55 22.98 16.63
N GLY A 409 -15.29 22.32 15.76
CA GLY A 409 -16.49 22.84 15.13
C GLY A 409 -16.25 24.07 14.23
N PRO A 410 -17.33 24.79 13.88
CA PRO A 410 -17.27 25.81 12.84
C PRO A 410 -16.41 27.03 13.18
N VAL A 411 -15.51 27.37 12.26
CA VAL A 411 -14.82 28.66 12.22
C VAL A 411 -15.73 29.65 11.51
N THR A 412 -15.98 30.79 12.15
CA THR A 412 -16.97 31.78 11.65
C THR A 412 -16.34 33.07 11.14
N SER A 413 -15.08 33.30 11.46
CA SER A 413 -14.34 34.46 10.99
C SER A 413 -12.85 34.20 11.07
N ILE A 414 -12.12 34.61 10.03
CA ILE A 414 -10.67 34.71 10.00
C ILE A 414 -10.33 36.07 9.37
N ASN A 415 -9.47 36.84 10.03
CA ASN A 415 -8.92 38.09 9.52
C ASN A 415 -7.39 38.01 9.54
N ILE A 416 -6.76 38.36 8.43
CA ILE A 416 -5.31 38.41 8.27
C ILE A 416 -4.95 39.83 7.88
N ASP A 417 -4.15 40.52 8.69
CA ASP A 417 -3.85 41.94 8.48
C ASP A 417 -2.88 42.18 7.32
N GLN A 418 -2.02 41.20 7.01
CA GLN A 418 -1.04 41.28 5.93
C GLN A 418 -1.15 40.09 4.96
N PRO A 419 -2.25 39.96 4.19
CA PRO A 419 -2.55 38.78 3.38
C PRO A 419 -1.59 38.59 2.18
N ASP A 420 -0.80 39.61 1.84
CA ASP A 420 0.22 39.52 0.80
C ASP A 420 1.45 38.69 1.24
N VAL A 421 1.68 38.55 2.55
CA VAL A 421 2.87 37.91 3.15
C VAL A 421 2.52 36.92 4.28
N MET A 422 1.24 36.69 4.53
CA MET A 422 0.70 35.73 5.48
C MET A 422 -0.45 34.97 4.83
N TRP A 423 -0.53 33.68 5.09
CA TRP A 423 -1.67 32.85 4.69
C TRP A 423 -2.10 31.95 5.84
N VAL A 424 -3.28 31.34 5.66
CA VAL A 424 -3.83 30.35 6.58
C VAL A 424 -3.93 29.00 5.88
N GLU A 425 -3.69 27.94 6.64
CA GLU A 425 -3.77 26.56 6.20
C GLU A 425 -4.78 25.83 7.09
N LEU A 426 -5.65 25.02 6.48
CA LEU A 426 -6.53 24.08 7.16
C LEU A 426 -5.98 22.68 6.91
N ASP A 427 -5.68 21.95 7.98
CA ASP A 427 -5.14 20.59 7.95
C ASP A 427 -3.89 20.43 7.07
N GLY A 428 -3.08 21.50 7.02
CA GLY A 428 -1.82 21.55 6.26
C GLY A 428 -1.97 22.00 4.80
N GLU A 429 -3.18 22.27 4.33
CA GLU A 429 -3.43 22.81 2.99
C GLU A 429 -3.76 24.31 3.04
N LYS A 430 -3.08 25.10 2.19
CA LYS A 430 -3.33 26.54 2.07
C LYS A 430 -4.71 26.81 1.48
N HIS A 431 -5.52 27.58 2.21
CA HIS A 431 -6.84 27.99 1.79
C HIS A 431 -7.03 29.50 1.98
N SER A 432 -8.06 30.04 1.33
CA SER A 432 -8.60 31.35 1.68
C SER A 432 -9.38 31.29 3.01
N PRO A 433 -9.43 32.40 3.77
CA PRO A 433 -10.29 32.52 4.94
C PRO A 433 -11.73 32.04 4.72
N GLU A 434 -12.32 32.37 3.57
CA GLU A 434 -13.68 32.01 3.21
C GLU A 434 -13.86 30.50 3.00
N GLU A 435 -12.93 29.84 2.29
CA GLU A 435 -12.96 28.39 2.09
C GLU A 435 -12.88 27.62 3.41
N ILE A 436 -12.10 28.12 4.38
CA ILE A 436 -11.98 27.49 5.70
C ILE A 436 -13.28 27.63 6.49
N ILE A 437 -13.91 28.80 6.45
CA ILE A 437 -15.21 29.03 7.10
C ILE A 437 -16.27 28.09 6.50
N ASP A 438 -16.29 27.92 5.18
CA ASP A 438 -17.25 27.03 4.50
C ASP A 438 -16.99 25.55 4.82
N LYS A 439 -15.72 25.12 4.78
CA LYS A 439 -15.32 23.74 5.09
C LYS A 439 -15.63 23.34 6.53
N THR A 440 -15.40 24.24 7.50
CA THR A 440 -15.65 23.96 8.92
C THR A 440 -17.11 24.15 9.32
N ALA A 441 -17.95 24.76 8.48
CA ALA A 441 -19.37 24.96 8.75
C ALA A 441 -20.25 23.71 8.49
N SER A 442 -19.73 22.70 7.80
CA SER A 442 -20.51 21.65 7.15
C SER A 442 -20.59 20.35 7.96
N ASN A 443 -21.32 20.37 9.08
CA ASN A 443 -21.74 19.18 9.83
C ASN A 443 -23.27 19.17 10.10
N ASP A 444 -24.07 19.50 9.09
CA ASP A 444 -25.51 19.20 9.08
C ASP A 444 -25.85 18.61 7.70
N ASP A 445 -25.95 17.26 7.67
CA ASP A 445 -26.48 16.37 6.63
C ASP A 445 -26.43 16.81 5.14
N GLY A 446 -25.52 16.18 4.37
CA GLY A 446 -25.75 15.87 2.94
C GLY A 446 -24.85 16.56 1.90
N GLU A 447 -23.91 15.76 1.38
CA GLU A 447 -23.15 15.90 0.11
C GLU A 447 -22.26 17.15 -0.11
N GLN A 448 -20.97 16.92 -0.33
CA GLN A 448 -20.35 16.85 -1.67
C GLN A 448 -18.82 16.71 -1.51
N ASP A 449 -18.27 15.51 -1.77
CA ASP A 449 -16.87 15.38 -2.19
C ASP A 449 -16.83 14.98 -3.66
N THR A 450 -16.14 15.78 -4.46
CA THR A 450 -16.05 15.65 -5.91
C THR A 450 -14.62 15.35 -6.32
N GLY A 451 -14.37 14.08 -6.70
CA GLY A 451 -13.29 13.68 -7.62
C GLY A 451 -12.66 12.32 -7.28
N SER A 452 -12.72 11.26 -8.07
CA SER A 452 -13.29 11.06 -9.41
C SER A 452 -13.59 9.57 -9.61
N ASP A 453 -14.87 9.22 -9.69
CA ASP A 453 -15.35 8.07 -10.44
C ASP A 453 -16.46 8.63 -11.33
N SER A 454 -16.06 9.38 -12.36
CA SER A 454 -17.04 9.96 -13.29
C SER A 454 -17.83 8.81 -13.88
N PRO A 455 -19.17 8.80 -13.78
CA PRO A 455 -19.95 7.68 -14.23
C PRO A 455 -19.78 7.50 -15.75
N SER A 456 -19.02 6.48 -16.14
CA SER A 456 -18.68 6.17 -17.54
C SER A 456 -19.62 5.12 -18.14
N ASN A 457 -20.36 4.40 -17.30
CA ASN A 457 -21.26 3.32 -17.73
C ASN A 457 -22.67 3.89 -17.96
N ALA A 458 -23.37 3.39 -18.97
CA ALA A 458 -24.75 3.76 -19.26
C ALA A 458 -25.70 2.58 -19.02
N ILE A 459 -26.86 2.87 -18.44
CA ILE A 459 -28.03 1.98 -18.49
C ILE A 459 -29.19 2.73 -19.13
N VAL A 460 -29.81 2.10 -20.14
CA VAL A 460 -30.98 2.64 -20.87
C VAL A 460 -32.16 1.69 -20.70
N ILE A 461 -33.28 2.24 -20.25
CA ILE A 461 -34.57 1.54 -20.16
C ILE A 461 -35.47 2.07 -21.28
N ASP A 462 -35.81 1.23 -22.24
CA ASP A 462 -36.53 1.60 -23.46
C ASP A 462 -37.95 1.00 -23.49
N GLY A 463 -38.95 1.85 -23.28
CA GLY A 463 -40.37 1.50 -23.39
C GLY A 463 -41.01 1.95 -24.71
N THR A 464 -40.25 2.37 -25.72
CA THR A 464 -40.79 2.96 -26.96
C THR A 464 -41.43 1.94 -27.90
N GLU A 465 -41.00 0.67 -27.83
CA GLU A 465 -41.47 -0.43 -28.68
C GLU A 465 -42.36 -1.43 -27.91
N THR A 466 -42.95 -1.00 -26.78
CA THR A 466 -43.73 -1.87 -25.88
C THR A 466 -45.16 -1.37 -25.68
N ASP A 467 -46.11 -2.30 -25.55
CA ASP A 467 -47.51 -1.96 -25.26
C ASP A 467 -47.72 -1.83 -23.73
N GLY A 468 -47.69 -0.59 -23.23
CA GLY A 468 -48.00 -0.24 -21.84
C GLY A 468 -46.79 0.07 -20.95
N SER A 469 -47.06 0.49 -19.71
CA SER A 469 -46.04 0.96 -18.78
C SER A 469 -45.20 -0.18 -18.18
N SER A 470 -43.88 0.01 -18.12
CA SER A 470 -42.95 -0.87 -17.41
C SER A 470 -42.29 -0.13 -16.26
N SER A 471 -42.31 -0.72 -15.06
CA SER A 471 -41.65 -0.18 -13.87
C SER A 471 -40.32 -0.89 -13.64
N TYR A 472 -39.28 -0.15 -13.28
CA TYR A 472 -37.95 -0.71 -13.01
C TYR A 472 -37.37 -0.20 -11.70
N ARG A 473 -36.44 -0.98 -11.16
CA ARG A 473 -35.59 -0.63 -10.04
C ARG A 473 -34.20 -1.21 -10.24
N PHE A 474 -33.15 -0.46 -9.96
CA PHE A 474 -31.80 -0.99 -9.92
C PHE A 474 -30.95 -0.33 -8.84
N VAL A 475 -29.85 -0.98 -8.46
CA VAL A 475 -28.86 -0.47 -7.51
C VAL A 475 -27.48 -0.62 -8.10
N VAL A 476 -26.64 0.42 -8.01
CA VAL A 476 -25.24 0.37 -8.44
C VAL A 476 -24.28 0.41 -7.24
N SER A 477 -23.05 -0.06 -7.44
CA SER A 477 -22.00 0.03 -6.43
C SER A 477 -21.32 1.40 -6.35
N GLY A 478 -21.43 2.22 -7.41
CA GLY A 478 -20.86 3.57 -7.49
C GLY A 478 -21.92 4.67 -7.60
N SER A 479 -21.57 5.79 -8.22
CA SER A 479 -22.47 6.94 -8.41
C SER A 479 -23.49 6.68 -9.53
N VAL A 480 -24.63 7.38 -9.52
CA VAL A 480 -25.63 7.33 -10.60
C VAL A 480 -26.28 8.70 -10.82
N GLU A 481 -26.38 9.12 -12.08
CA GLU A 481 -27.04 10.37 -12.49
C GLU A 481 -27.95 10.14 -13.70
N LYS A 482 -29.06 10.88 -13.78
CA LYS A 482 -29.95 10.85 -14.96
C LYS A 482 -29.21 11.37 -16.19
N ALA A 483 -29.44 10.73 -17.33
CA ALA A 483 -28.76 11.02 -18.58
C ALA A 483 -29.73 11.22 -19.73
N SER A 484 -29.33 12.03 -20.70
CA SER A 484 -30.00 12.13 -22.01
C SER A 484 -29.36 11.20 -23.05
N TYR A 485 -28.78 10.08 -22.62
CA TYR A 485 -28.09 9.12 -23.51
C TYR A 485 -29.11 8.41 -24.40
N GLN A 486 -28.73 8.11 -25.65
CA GLN A 486 -29.62 7.54 -26.68
C GLN A 486 -31.00 8.24 -26.81
N ASP A 487 -31.02 9.58 -26.77
CA ASP A 487 -32.22 10.42 -26.89
C ASP A 487 -33.26 10.22 -25.76
N ALA A 488 -32.85 9.68 -24.61
CA ALA A 488 -33.69 9.60 -23.41
C ALA A 488 -34.04 10.98 -22.83
N SER A 489 -35.22 11.09 -22.22
CA SER A 489 -35.64 12.29 -21.50
C SER A 489 -35.16 12.27 -20.06
N ILE A 490 -34.84 13.45 -19.50
CA ILE A 490 -34.67 13.63 -18.07
C ILE A 490 -35.94 14.28 -17.55
N ASP A 491 -36.68 13.59 -16.69
CA ASP A 491 -37.83 14.15 -15.98
C ASP A 491 -37.84 13.75 -14.50
N ASP A 492 -38.68 14.42 -13.71
CA ASP A 492 -38.73 14.29 -12.25
C ASP A 492 -39.53 13.06 -11.77
N SER A 493 -40.01 12.21 -12.68
CA SER A 493 -40.85 11.05 -12.29
C SER A 493 -40.03 9.89 -11.72
N ASP A 494 -38.77 9.76 -12.12
CA ASP A 494 -37.85 8.79 -11.55
C ASP A 494 -37.21 9.29 -10.25
N SER A 495 -36.98 8.37 -9.32
CA SER A 495 -36.35 8.63 -8.02
C SER A 495 -34.96 8.02 -7.96
N ILE A 496 -33.99 8.80 -7.51
CA ILE A 496 -32.65 8.33 -7.12
C ILE A 496 -32.50 8.54 -5.62
N ASP A 497 -32.20 7.48 -4.87
CA ASP A 497 -31.91 7.50 -3.43
C ASP A 497 -30.54 6.85 -3.20
N GLY A 498 -29.50 7.70 -3.05
CA GLY A 498 -28.11 7.26 -3.05
C GLY A 498 -27.74 6.55 -4.37
N THR A 499 -27.48 5.25 -4.29
CA THR A 499 -27.12 4.41 -5.45
C THR A 499 -28.28 3.60 -6.02
N ALA A 500 -29.49 3.78 -5.49
CA ALA A 500 -30.70 3.07 -5.92
C ALA A 500 -31.58 3.97 -6.80
N VAL A 501 -32.06 3.41 -7.90
CA VAL A 501 -32.93 4.09 -8.88
C VAL A 501 -34.25 3.33 -8.99
N GLU A 502 -35.37 4.05 -9.00
CA GLU A 502 -36.70 3.54 -9.29
C GLU A 502 -37.39 4.44 -10.32
N GLY A 503 -38.00 3.86 -11.36
CA GLY A 503 -38.62 4.63 -12.44
C GLY A 503 -39.67 3.86 -13.23
N THR A 504 -40.26 4.52 -14.23
CA THR A 504 -41.28 3.92 -15.11
C THR A 504 -41.23 4.49 -16.52
N VAL A 505 -41.25 3.62 -17.53
CA VAL A 505 -41.35 4.01 -18.95
C VAL A 505 -42.71 3.59 -19.54
N ASP A 506 -43.35 4.47 -20.32
CA ASP A 506 -44.60 4.18 -21.06
C ASP A 506 -44.62 4.88 -22.43
N GLY A 507 -43.83 4.35 -23.38
CA GLY A 507 -43.67 4.95 -24.71
C GLY A 507 -42.53 5.98 -24.82
N TRP A 508 -41.61 6.02 -23.84
CA TRP A 508 -40.39 6.81 -23.85
C TRP A 508 -39.20 6.00 -23.31
N LYS A 509 -38.02 6.63 -23.22
CA LYS A 509 -36.79 6.05 -22.67
C LYS A 509 -36.30 6.85 -21.49
N ASP A 510 -35.75 6.14 -20.53
CA ASP A 510 -34.95 6.70 -19.44
C ASP A 510 -33.52 6.21 -19.57
N ALA A 511 -32.55 7.05 -19.23
CA ALA A 511 -31.15 6.67 -19.23
C ALA A 511 -30.43 7.24 -18.02
N TYR A 512 -29.39 6.53 -17.58
CA TYR A 512 -28.58 6.91 -16.43
C TYR A 512 -27.10 6.66 -16.73
N TRP A 513 -26.25 7.61 -16.34
CA TRP A 513 -24.82 7.38 -16.20
C TRP A 513 -24.58 6.80 -14.80
N PHE A 514 -23.80 5.73 -14.69
CA PHE A 514 -23.38 5.18 -13.41
C PHE A 514 -21.89 4.81 -13.39
N SER A 515 -21.33 4.70 -12.19
CA SER A 515 -20.00 4.13 -11.94
C SER A 515 -20.12 2.82 -11.15
N GLY A 516 -19.09 1.98 -11.21
CA GLY A 516 -19.14 0.63 -10.64
C GLY A 516 -20.07 -0.32 -11.41
N ASP A 517 -20.67 -1.27 -10.70
CA ASP A 517 -21.47 -2.38 -11.26
C ASP A 517 -22.94 -2.27 -10.85
N VAL A 518 -23.85 -2.77 -11.68
CA VAL A 518 -25.25 -3.01 -11.28
C VAL A 518 -25.30 -4.21 -10.34
N THR A 519 -25.62 -3.96 -9.07
CA THR A 519 -25.61 -4.97 -7.99
C THR A 519 -26.97 -5.60 -7.73
N ASP A 520 -28.05 -4.90 -8.10
CA ASP A 520 -29.42 -5.41 -8.04
C ASP A 520 -30.25 -4.83 -9.20
N PHE A 521 -31.12 -5.64 -9.80
CA PHE A 521 -31.95 -5.23 -10.93
C PHE A 521 -33.30 -5.92 -10.92
N TRP A 522 -34.36 -5.13 -11.06
CA TRP A 522 -35.74 -5.58 -11.17
C TRP A 522 -36.48 -4.81 -12.27
N LEU A 523 -37.20 -5.54 -13.11
CA LEU A 523 -38.07 -4.98 -14.15
C LEU A 523 -39.41 -5.71 -14.13
N ASN A 524 -40.49 -4.95 -14.18
CA ASN A 524 -41.85 -5.45 -14.31
C ASN A 524 -42.56 -4.75 -15.47
N GLY A 525 -42.63 -5.46 -16.60
CA GLY A 525 -43.13 -4.98 -17.88
C GLY A 525 -42.30 -5.56 -19.02
N ASP A 526 -42.49 -5.03 -20.23
CA ASP A 526 -41.86 -5.54 -21.45
C ASP A 526 -40.73 -4.62 -21.98
N ALA A 527 -40.35 -3.57 -21.25
CA ALA A 527 -39.27 -2.65 -21.64
C ALA A 527 -37.95 -3.37 -21.91
N LEU A 528 -37.18 -2.85 -22.87
CA LEU A 528 -35.84 -3.32 -23.17
C LEU A 528 -34.83 -2.61 -22.27
N VAL A 529 -33.79 -3.34 -21.86
CA VAL A 529 -32.73 -2.83 -21.00
C VAL A 529 -31.42 -3.01 -21.74
N ASP A 530 -30.69 -1.91 -21.92
CA ASP A 530 -29.35 -1.91 -22.50
C ASP A 530 -28.35 -1.39 -21.47
N VAL A 531 -27.22 -2.07 -21.31
CA VAL A 531 -26.16 -1.72 -20.35
C VAL A 531 -24.84 -1.70 -21.09
N GLU A 532 -24.19 -0.54 -21.10
CA GLU A 532 -22.91 -0.30 -21.75
C GLU A 532 -21.90 0.16 -20.70
N TYR A 533 -20.76 -0.54 -20.58
CA TYR A 533 -19.65 -0.10 -19.74
C TYR A 533 -18.68 0.75 -20.56
N ASP A 534 -18.10 1.78 -19.95
CA ASP A 534 -17.18 2.74 -20.59
C ASP A 534 -17.76 3.44 -21.83
N ALA A 535 -19.03 3.84 -21.76
CA ALA A 535 -19.77 4.53 -22.81
C ALA A 535 -19.54 6.05 -22.86
N ARG A 536 -18.76 6.62 -21.94
CA ARG A 536 -18.48 8.07 -21.83
C ARG A 536 -17.00 8.38 -21.64
#